data_AF-A0A832ESC4-F1
#
_entry.id   AF-A0A832ESC4-F1
#
_cell.length_a   1.000
_cell.length_b   1.000
_cell.length_c   1.000
_cell.angle_alpha   90.00
_cell.angle_beta   90.00
_cell.angle_gamma   90.00
#
_symmetry.space_group_name_H-M   'P 1'
#
loop_
_entity.id
_entity.type
_entity.pdbx_description
1 polymer ?
#
loop_
_entity_poly.entity_id
_entity_poly.type
_entity_poly.pdbx_seq_one_letter_code
_entity_poly.pdbx_strand_id
1 'polypeptide(L)'
;MDRHRAALETVLRQPVTVAGVTDLALAGRKFSGNSQRRKRRHVLFHGTFLLDFDLRRIETYLRTPTRQPAYRQHRSHTEFLCNLGLPASQVRQALATAWNAHEPWRGELVMDSAKYSRAEWNRKF
;
A
#
# COMPACT_ATOMS: atom_id res chain seq x y z
N MET A 1 -8.61 6.09 -6.06
CA MET A 1 -8.36 4.68 -5.67
C MET A 1 -9.06 3.68 -6.59
N ASP A 2 -10.15 4.07 -7.26
CA ASP A 2 -11.03 3.16 -8.00
C ASP A 2 -10.35 2.35 -9.09
N ARG A 3 -9.35 2.93 -9.77
CA ARG A 3 -8.57 2.21 -10.77
C ARG A 3 -7.79 1.03 -10.18
N HIS A 4 -7.15 1.21 -9.02
CA HIS A 4 -6.47 0.11 -8.33
C HIS A 4 -7.47 -0.92 -7.81
N ARG A 5 -8.61 -0.46 -7.26
CA ARG A 5 -9.72 -1.32 -6.83
C ARG A 5 -10.17 -2.25 -7.97
N ALA A 6 -10.58 -1.69 -9.10
CA ALA A 6 -11.07 -2.46 -10.25
C ALA A 6 -10.03 -3.43 -10.82
N ALA A 7 -8.77 -3.00 -10.91
CA ALA A 7 -7.68 -3.86 -11.37
C ALA A 7 -7.49 -5.08 -10.45
N LEU A 8 -7.56 -4.87 -9.14
CA LEU A 8 -7.40 -5.93 -8.15
C LEU A 8 -8.62 -6.84 -8.03
N GLU A 9 -9.84 -6.30 -8.14
CA GLU A 9 -11.07 -7.11 -8.18
C GLU A 9 -11.02 -8.16 -9.30
N THR A 10 -10.50 -7.77 -10.46
CA THR A 10 -10.38 -8.66 -11.63
C THR A 10 -9.47 -9.86 -11.34
N VAL A 11 -8.32 -9.64 -10.69
CA VAL A 11 -7.37 -10.71 -10.40
C VAL A 11 -7.71 -11.52 -9.16
N LEU A 12 -8.35 -10.91 -8.17
CA LEU A 12 -8.77 -11.56 -6.93
C LEU A 12 -10.09 -12.34 -7.10
N ARG A 13 -10.89 -11.99 -8.11
CA ARG A 13 -12.25 -12.51 -8.34
C ARG A 13 -13.14 -12.36 -7.11
N GLN A 14 -12.92 -11.27 -6.37
CA GLN A 14 -13.62 -10.93 -5.14
C GLN A 14 -13.80 -9.42 -5.07
N PRO A 15 -14.89 -8.92 -4.44
CA PRO A 15 -15.09 -7.48 -4.26
C PRO A 15 -13.99 -6.85 -3.41
N VAL A 16 -13.46 -5.71 -3.87
CA VAL A 16 -12.49 -4.90 -3.14
C VAL A 16 -13.17 -3.60 -2.77
N THR A 17 -13.11 -3.21 -1.50
CA THR A 17 -13.68 -1.95 -1.05
C THR A 17 -12.61 -0.88 -0.90
N VAL A 18 -12.93 0.35 -1.31
CA VAL A 18 -12.19 1.53 -0.85
C VAL A 18 -12.74 1.88 0.51
N ALA A 19 -11.88 1.86 1.53
CA ALA A 19 -12.28 2.08 2.92
C ALA A 19 -11.41 3.15 3.59
N GLY A 20 -11.97 3.81 4.61
CA GLY A 20 -11.29 4.93 5.26
C GLY A 20 -10.98 6.06 4.27
N VAL A 21 -9.71 6.51 4.23
CA VAL A 21 -9.30 7.62 3.36
C VAL A 21 -8.73 7.11 2.03
N THR A 22 -7.78 6.17 2.08
CA THR A 22 -7.11 5.64 0.87
C THR A 22 -6.71 4.17 1.03
N ASP A 23 -7.49 3.40 1.80
CA ASP A 23 -7.21 1.98 1.98
C ASP A 23 -7.96 1.15 0.94
N LEU A 24 -7.39 -0.01 0.59
CA LEU A 24 -8.15 -1.08 -0.04
C LEU A 24 -8.30 -2.25 0.92
N ALA A 25 -9.50 -2.80 0.95
CA ALA A 25 -9.87 -3.89 1.84
C ALA A 25 -10.60 -5.03 1.10
N LEU A 26 -10.39 -6.25 1.59
CA LEU A 26 -11.11 -7.46 1.21
C LEU A 26 -11.91 -7.92 2.43
N ALA A 27 -13.22 -8.10 2.27
CA ALA A 27 -14.11 -8.51 3.36
C ALA A 27 -13.89 -7.72 4.68
N GLY A 28 -13.69 -6.40 4.57
CA GLY A 28 -13.47 -5.51 5.72
C GLY A 28 -12.07 -5.60 6.35
N ARG A 29 -11.12 -6.33 5.77
CA ARG A 29 -9.71 -6.39 6.20
C ARG A 29 -8.81 -5.67 5.19
N LYS A 30 -7.90 -4.84 5.68
CA LYS A 30 -7.06 -3.96 4.87
C LYS A 30 -5.86 -4.73 4.30
N PHE A 31 -5.63 -4.61 3.00
CA PHE A 31 -4.41 -5.13 2.35
C PHE A 31 -3.59 -4.02 1.69
N SER A 32 -4.13 -2.81 1.52
CA SER A 32 -3.40 -1.68 0.94
C SER A 32 -3.58 -0.42 1.77
N GLY A 33 -2.47 0.27 2.02
CA GLY A 33 -2.45 1.61 2.60
C GLY A 33 -1.63 2.56 1.73
N ASN A 34 -2.10 3.80 1.58
CA ASN A 34 -1.51 4.77 0.69
C ASN A 34 -1.19 6.08 1.41
N SER A 35 -0.26 6.82 0.84
CA SER A 35 0.19 8.14 1.27
C SER A 35 0.39 9.04 0.06
N GLN A 36 0.39 10.35 0.30
CA GLN A 36 0.69 11.32 -0.73
C GLN A 36 1.73 12.34 -0.27
N ARG A 37 2.59 12.75 -1.20
CA ARG A 37 3.49 13.89 -1.04
C ARG A 37 3.13 14.93 -2.10
N ARG A 38 2.79 16.13 -1.65
CA ARG A 38 2.47 17.26 -2.54
C ARG A 38 3.59 18.29 -2.53
N LYS A 39 3.96 18.77 -3.71
CA LYS A 39 4.88 19.86 -3.97
C LYS A 39 4.17 20.89 -4.85
N ARG A 40 4.77 22.07 -5.04
CA ARG A 40 4.15 23.20 -5.77
C ARG A 40 3.56 22.81 -7.14
N ARG A 41 4.19 21.90 -7.88
CA ARG A 41 3.78 21.47 -9.22
C ARG A 41 3.66 19.96 -9.39
N HIS A 42 3.84 19.18 -8.32
CA HIS A 42 3.91 17.72 -8.41
C HIS A 42 3.19 17.06 -7.24
N VAL A 43 2.54 15.93 -7.52
CA VAL A 43 1.96 15.05 -6.50
C VAL A 43 2.50 13.65 -6.72
N LEU A 44 3.07 13.07 -5.66
CA LEU A 44 3.36 11.64 -5.60
C LEU A 44 2.28 10.97 -4.77
N PHE A 45 1.57 10.03 -5.37
CA PHE A 45 0.67 9.11 -4.68
C PHE A 45 1.31 7.71 -4.72
N HIS A 46 1.53 7.12 -3.55
CA HIS A 46 2.21 5.84 -3.42
C HIS A 46 1.69 5.07 -2.22
N GLY A 47 1.93 3.77 -2.19
CA GLY A 47 1.46 2.92 -1.12
C GLY A 47 1.98 1.51 -1.23
N THR A 48 1.35 0.61 -0.50
CA THR A 48 1.73 -0.80 -0.43
C THR A 48 0.55 -1.71 -0.75
N PHE A 49 0.87 -2.94 -1.15
CA PHE A 49 -0.04 -4.08 -1.19
C PHE A 49 0.59 -5.22 -0.40
N LEU A 50 -0.15 -5.76 0.57
CA LEU A 50 0.26 -6.95 1.32
C LEU A 50 -0.04 -8.19 0.49
N LEU A 51 1.00 -8.85 -0.01
CA LEU A 51 0.88 -9.99 -0.92
C LEU A 51 0.93 -11.31 -0.16
N ASP A 52 2.04 -11.58 0.50
CA ASP A 52 2.29 -12.76 1.33
C ASP A 52 3.32 -12.41 2.44
N PHE A 53 2.99 -11.40 3.25
CA PHE A 53 3.85 -10.91 4.34
C PHE A 53 3.48 -11.56 5.67
N ASP A 54 4.45 -11.89 6.52
CA ASP A 54 4.16 -12.39 7.87
C ASP A 54 3.58 -11.26 8.75
N LEU A 55 2.25 -11.20 8.84
CA LEU A 55 1.53 -10.15 9.57
C LEU A 55 1.87 -10.11 11.06
N ARG A 56 2.38 -11.20 11.65
CA ARG A 56 2.84 -11.20 13.05
C ARG A 56 4.02 -10.26 13.27
N ARG A 57 4.85 -10.05 12.24
CA ARG A 57 5.93 -9.05 12.29
C ARG A 57 5.37 -7.64 12.40
N ILE A 58 4.26 -7.34 11.73
CA ILE A 58 3.59 -6.03 11.88
C ILE A 58 3.15 -5.84 13.34
N GLU A 59 2.53 -6.86 13.92
CA GLU A 59 2.12 -6.86 15.32
C GLU A 59 3.31 -6.65 16.29
N THR A 60 4.44 -7.32 16.05
CA THR A 60 5.64 -7.20 16.89
C THR A 60 6.29 -5.82 16.81
N TYR A 61 6.39 -5.24 15.60
CA TYR A 61 7.22 -4.05 15.38
C TYR A 61 6.43 -2.74 15.35
N LEU A 62 5.12 -2.76 15.09
CA LEU A 62 4.31 -1.55 14.99
C LEU A 62 3.36 -1.40 16.17
N ARG A 63 3.40 -0.23 16.80
CA ARG A 63 2.39 0.16 17.79
C ARG A 63 1.01 0.29 17.15
N THR A 64 -0.05 0.11 17.92
CA THR A 64 -1.41 0.45 17.50
C THR A 64 -1.47 1.94 17.14
N PRO A 65 -1.99 2.32 15.96
CA PRO A 65 -2.01 3.72 15.55
C PRO A 65 -3.00 4.51 16.42
N THR A 66 -2.59 5.68 16.90
CA THR A 66 -3.46 6.60 17.67
C THR A 66 -4.64 7.12 16.87
N ARG A 67 -4.47 7.22 15.53
CA ARG A 67 -5.53 7.55 14.57
C ARG A 67 -5.77 6.35 13.67
N GLN A 68 -6.94 5.74 13.79
CA GLN A 68 -7.35 4.60 12.98
C GLN A 68 -8.64 4.91 12.21
N PRO A 69 -8.85 4.31 11.02
CA PRO A 69 -10.12 4.46 10.33
C PRO A 69 -11.24 3.74 11.12
N ALA A 70 -12.46 4.27 11.08
CA ALA A 70 -13.58 3.75 11.85
C ALA A 70 -13.84 2.25 11.61
N TYR A 71 -13.71 1.79 10.37
CA TYR A 71 -13.90 0.38 10.01
C TYR A 71 -12.84 -0.57 10.60
N ARG A 72 -11.74 -0.07 11.19
CA ARG A 72 -10.80 -0.91 11.94
C ARG A 72 -11.46 -1.54 13.17
N GLN A 73 -12.44 -0.85 13.77
CA GLN A 73 -13.22 -1.38 14.90
C GLN A 73 -12.31 -1.90 16.04
N HIS A 74 -11.22 -1.19 16.34
CA HIS A 74 -10.26 -1.53 17.39
C HIS A 74 -9.60 -2.92 17.28
N ARG A 75 -9.68 -3.56 16.11
CA ARG A 75 -8.99 -4.83 15.82
C ARG A 75 -7.46 -4.68 15.92
N SER A 76 -6.81 -5.75 16.37
CA SER A 76 -5.35 -5.91 16.31
C SER A 76 -4.85 -5.85 14.86
N HIS A 77 -3.53 -5.75 14.63
CA HIS A 77 -3.04 -5.68 13.24
C HIS A 77 -3.30 -6.99 12.50
N THR A 78 -3.16 -8.14 13.15
CA THR A 78 -3.38 -9.45 12.54
C THR A 78 -4.84 -9.68 12.16
N GLU A 79 -5.79 -9.17 12.95
CA GLU A 79 -7.23 -9.23 12.65
C GLU A 79 -7.64 -8.20 11.58
N PHE A 80 -7.00 -7.01 11.59
CA PHE A 80 -7.37 -5.92 10.70
C PHE A 80 -6.76 -6.04 9.31
N LEU A 81 -5.52 -6.52 9.20
CA LEU A 81 -4.80 -6.64 7.94
C LEU A 81 -5.03 -8.00 7.29
N CYS A 82 -4.91 -8.08 5.97
CA CYS A 82 -4.87 -9.34 5.24
C CYS A 82 -3.84 -9.29 4.10
N ASN A 83 -3.37 -10.47 3.71
CA ASN A 83 -2.58 -10.69 2.50
C ASN A 83 -3.50 -11.02 1.33
N LEU A 84 -3.11 -10.62 0.13
CA LEU A 84 -3.82 -10.96 -1.11
C LEU A 84 -3.63 -12.43 -1.53
N GLY A 85 -2.55 -13.08 -1.11
CA GLY A 85 -2.18 -14.43 -1.56
C GLY A 85 -1.85 -14.48 -3.05
N LEU A 86 -1.49 -13.34 -3.66
CA LEU A 86 -1.19 -13.23 -5.08
C LEU A 86 0.31 -13.02 -5.30
N PRO A 87 0.88 -13.61 -6.37
CA PRO A 87 2.24 -13.27 -6.81
C PRO A 87 2.37 -11.79 -7.17
N ALA A 88 3.51 -11.20 -6.84
CA ALA A 88 3.78 -9.80 -7.16
C ALA A 88 3.74 -9.51 -8.67
N SER A 89 4.08 -10.47 -9.52
CA SER A 89 3.98 -10.38 -10.98
C SER A 89 2.54 -10.14 -11.44
N GLN A 90 1.58 -10.86 -10.87
CA GLN A 90 0.17 -10.75 -11.23
C GLN A 90 -0.40 -9.38 -10.83
N VAL A 91 -0.06 -8.89 -9.64
CA VAL A 91 -0.44 -7.55 -9.19
C VAL A 91 0.20 -6.46 -10.05
N ARG A 92 1.50 -6.59 -10.36
CA ARG A 92 2.19 -5.65 -11.28
C ARG A 92 1.53 -5.62 -12.65
N GLN A 93 1.21 -6.77 -13.24
CA GLN A 93 0.59 -6.85 -14.56
C GLN A 93 -0.82 -6.23 -14.58
N ALA A 94 -1.63 -6.51 -13.56
CA ALA A 94 -2.97 -5.93 -13.43
C ALA A 94 -2.91 -4.40 -13.34
N LEU A 95 -2.00 -3.88 -12.52
CA LEU A 95 -1.79 -2.43 -12.40
C LEU A 95 -1.25 -1.84 -13.69
N ALA A 96 -0.22 -2.43 -14.30
CA ALA A 96 0.34 -1.96 -15.57
C ALA A 96 -0.75 -1.86 -16.64
N THR A 97 -1.59 -2.88 -16.79
CA THR A 97 -2.72 -2.90 -17.72
C THR A 97 -3.74 -1.80 -17.41
N ALA A 98 -4.16 -1.67 -16.15
CA ALA A 98 -5.15 -0.67 -15.75
C ALA A 98 -4.67 0.79 -15.96
N TRP A 99 -3.35 1.01 -15.95
CA TRP A 99 -2.73 2.31 -16.18
C TRP A 99 -2.19 2.51 -17.59
N ASN A 100 -2.31 1.51 -18.48
CA ASN A 100 -1.65 1.49 -19.78
C ASN A 100 -0.12 1.75 -19.67
N ALA A 101 0.50 1.26 -18.59
CA ALA A 101 1.91 1.48 -18.26
C ALA A 101 2.76 0.30 -18.76
N HIS A 102 2.79 0.12 -20.07
CA HIS A 102 3.52 -0.98 -20.73
C HIS A 102 4.93 -0.59 -21.14
N GLU A 103 5.22 0.71 -21.20
CA GLU A 103 6.55 1.19 -21.54
C GLU A 103 7.53 1.03 -20.37
N PRO A 104 8.75 0.55 -20.63
CA PRO A 104 9.77 0.48 -19.59
C PRO A 104 10.16 1.89 -19.16
N TRP A 105 10.37 2.06 -17.85
CA TRP A 105 10.97 3.28 -17.33
C TRP A 105 12.40 3.45 -17.89
N ARG A 106 12.68 4.61 -18.51
CA ARG A 106 13.98 4.92 -19.13
C ARG A 106 14.81 5.92 -18.34
N GLY A 107 14.29 6.46 -17.25
CA GLY A 107 15.00 7.42 -16.43
C GLY A 107 15.98 6.76 -15.47
N GLU A 108 16.90 7.55 -14.93
CA GLU A 108 17.79 7.10 -13.87
C GLU A 108 17.09 7.14 -12.50
N LEU A 109 17.22 6.06 -11.73
CA LEU A 109 16.78 6.04 -10.34
C LEU A 109 17.89 6.62 -9.46
N VAL A 110 17.83 7.93 -9.23
CA VAL A 110 18.76 8.59 -8.30
C VAL A 110 18.17 8.53 -6.89
N MET A 111 18.71 7.63 -6.06
CA MET A 111 18.40 7.61 -4.64
C MET A 111 19.39 8.51 -3.89
N ASP A 112 18.87 9.45 -3.11
CA ASP A 112 19.66 10.27 -2.19
C ASP A 112 20.07 9.41 -0.98
N SER A 113 21.02 8.50 -1.20
CA SER A 113 21.57 7.61 -0.17
C SER A 113 22.21 8.40 0.96
N ALA A 114 22.81 9.55 0.64
CA ALA A 114 23.39 10.47 1.61
C ALA A 114 22.33 11.00 2.58
N LYS A 115 21.05 11.03 2.22
CA LYS A 115 19.96 11.37 3.12
C LYS A 115 19.29 10.16 3.76
N TYR A 116 18.81 9.21 2.97
CA TYR A 116 17.93 8.13 3.47
C TYR A 116 18.65 7.09 4.36
N SER A 117 20.00 7.06 4.33
CA SER A 117 20.80 6.21 5.23
C SER A 117 21.06 6.83 6.60
N ARG A 118 20.84 8.14 6.78
CA ARG A 118 21.21 8.87 8.01
C ARG A 118 20.28 8.58 9.17
N ALA A 119 20.84 8.28 10.34
CA ALA A 119 20.07 8.03 11.55
C ALA A 119 19.28 9.29 11.99
N GLU A 120 19.85 10.48 11.82
CA GLU A 120 19.20 11.75 12.15
C GLU A 120 17.96 12.00 11.27
N TRP A 121 17.94 11.43 10.07
CA TRP A 121 16.76 11.45 9.21
C TRP A 121 15.72 10.42 9.67
N ASN A 122 16.15 9.18 9.90
CA ASN A 122 15.25 8.04 10.18
C ASN A 122 14.63 8.06 11.59
N ARG A 123 15.31 8.67 12.57
CA ARG A 123 14.88 8.71 13.99
C ARG A 123 14.42 10.10 14.43
N LYS A 124 14.04 10.95 13.47
CA LYS A 124 13.73 12.36 13.73
C LYS A 124 12.50 12.59 14.65
N PHE A 125 11.74 11.55 14.99
CA PHE A 125 10.55 11.62 15.83
C PHE A 125 10.35 10.31 16.60
#